data_AF-A0A6P9EQH2-F1
#
_entry.id   AF-A0A6P9EQH2-F1
#
_cell.length_a   1.000
_cell.length_b   1.000
_cell.length_c   1.000
_cell.angle_alpha   90.00
_cell.angle_beta   90.00
_cell.angle_gamma   90.00
#
_symmetry.space_group_name_H-M   'P 1'
#
loop_
_entity.id
_entity.type
_entity.pdbx_description
1 polymer ?
#
loop_
_entity_poly.entity_id
_entity_poly.type
_entity_poly.pdbx_seq_one_letter_code
_entity_poly.pdbx_strand_id
1 'polypeptide(L)'
;MAKAFFVNSGSEANDTQVKLVWYYKNALGRSNKKKFIAREKSYHGSTLISASLSGLPALHQKFDLPAPFVLHTNCPHYWRFHLPGETEEDFSTRLANNLENLILKEGPETIAAFIAEPVMGAGGVILPPATYFDEIQDVVKKDDILFIVDEVIGGFGRPGTMFGCDKYKHKTRPCVPCKVLVSPEVSAVIHALNTPE
;
A
#
# COMPACT_ATOMS: atom_id res chain seq x y z
N MET A 1 -4.18 4.74 -20.06
CA MET A 1 -4.53 5.35 -18.75
C MET A 1 -5.92 4.89 -18.39
N ALA A 2 -6.13 4.25 -17.24
CA ALA A 2 -7.42 3.61 -16.93
C ALA A 2 -8.11 4.28 -15.74
N LYS A 3 -8.91 5.31 -16.06
CA LYS A 3 -9.87 6.01 -15.18
C LYS A 3 -9.29 6.70 -13.92
N ALA A 4 -10.00 7.73 -13.48
CA ALA A 4 -9.72 8.47 -12.25
C ALA A 4 -11.04 8.67 -11.50
N PHE A 5 -10.99 8.52 -10.18
CA PHE A 5 -12.10 8.85 -9.29
C PHE A 5 -11.66 9.98 -8.35
N PHE A 6 -12.50 11.01 -8.23
CA PHE A 6 -12.19 12.23 -7.51
C PHE A 6 -12.83 12.24 -6.12
N VAL A 7 -12.08 12.76 -5.17
CA VAL A 7 -12.45 12.94 -3.76
C VAL A 7 -11.86 14.27 -3.28
N ASN A 8 -12.16 14.68 -2.04
CA ASN A 8 -11.73 15.96 -1.49
C ASN A 8 -10.41 15.88 -0.72
N SER A 9 -10.02 14.68 -0.25
CA SER A 9 -8.80 14.51 0.56
C SER A 9 -8.05 13.21 0.27
N GLY A 10 -6.79 13.14 0.69
CA GLY A 10 -5.99 11.91 0.65
C GLY A 10 -6.59 10.79 1.51
N SER A 11 -7.16 11.13 2.67
CA SER A 11 -7.86 10.17 3.54
C SER A 11 -9.05 9.53 2.81
N GLU A 12 -9.89 10.33 2.16
CA GLU A 12 -11.01 9.82 1.36
C GLU A 12 -10.54 9.01 0.15
N ALA A 13 -9.39 9.36 -0.42
CA ALA A 13 -8.80 8.62 -1.53
C ALA A 13 -8.43 7.20 -1.09
N ASN A 14 -7.78 7.06 0.06
CA ASN A 14 -7.39 5.76 0.61
C ASN A 14 -8.58 4.93 1.10
N ASP A 15 -9.61 5.56 1.68
CA ASP A 15 -10.87 4.87 2.00
C ASP A 15 -11.57 4.35 0.73
N THR A 16 -11.56 5.16 -0.33
CA THR A 16 -12.09 4.77 -1.63
C THR A 16 -11.30 3.61 -2.23
N GLN A 17 -9.96 3.61 -2.11
CA GLN A 17 -9.12 2.50 -2.56
C GLN A 17 -9.49 1.20 -1.86
N VAL A 18 -9.69 1.21 -0.53
CA VAL A 18 -10.10 0.01 0.22
C VAL A 18 -11.42 -0.53 -0.32
N LYS A 19 -12.41 0.34 -0.55
CA LYS A 19 -13.71 -0.06 -1.12
C LYS A 19 -13.57 -0.64 -2.53
N LEU A 20 -12.76 -0.02 -3.40
CA LEU A 20 -12.56 -0.49 -4.77
C LEU A 20 -11.88 -1.86 -4.80
N VAL A 21 -10.85 -2.07 -3.97
CA VAL A 21 -10.18 -3.37 -3.84
C VAL A 21 -11.14 -4.43 -3.31
N TRP A 22 -11.93 -4.12 -2.29
CA TRP A 22 -12.93 -5.06 -1.77
C TRP A 22 -13.98 -5.43 -2.82
N TYR A 23 -14.49 -4.43 -3.55
CA TYR A 23 -15.45 -4.64 -4.62
C TYR A 23 -14.83 -5.50 -5.73
N TYR A 24 -13.58 -5.21 -6.13
CA TYR A 24 -12.83 -5.99 -7.11
C TYR A 24 -12.64 -7.44 -6.69
N LYS A 25 -12.17 -7.70 -5.46
CA LYS A 25 -12.01 -9.09 -4.99
C LYS A 25 -13.35 -9.82 -4.87
N ASN A 26 -14.43 -9.14 -4.47
CA ASN A 26 -15.78 -9.71 -4.49
C ASN A 26 -16.25 -10.06 -5.90
N ALA A 27 -16.04 -9.17 -6.86
CA ALA A 27 -16.38 -9.37 -8.27
C ALA A 27 -15.70 -10.61 -8.87
N LEU A 28 -14.49 -10.93 -8.39
CA LEU A 28 -13.74 -12.12 -8.78
C LEU A 28 -14.11 -13.39 -7.96
N GLY A 29 -15.15 -13.34 -7.12
CA GLY A 29 -15.53 -14.45 -6.24
C GLY A 29 -14.59 -14.69 -5.05
N ARG A 30 -13.65 -13.78 -4.78
CA ARG A 30 -12.64 -13.88 -3.71
C ARG A 30 -13.08 -13.07 -2.47
N SER A 31 -14.24 -13.41 -1.92
CA SER A 31 -14.88 -12.64 -0.83
C SER A 31 -14.10 -12.64 0.49
N ASN A 32 -13.25 -13.63 0.73
CA ASN A 32 -12.38 -13.69 1.92
C ASN A 32 -11.11 -12.82 1.80
N LYS A 33 -10.73 -12.41 0.57
CA LYS A 33 -9.50 -11.66 0.28
C LYS A 33 -9.72 -10.16 0.54
N LYS A 34 -9.61 -9.76 1.82
CA LYS A 34 -10.03 -8.43 2.34
C LYS A 34 -8.99 -7.69 3.17
N LYS A 35 -8.00 -8.37 3.73
CA LYS A 35 -7.01 -7.75 4.60
C LYS A 35 -6.08 -6.83 3.81
N PHE A 36 -5.60 -5.80 4.47
CA PHE A 36 -4.62 -4.85 3.95
C PHE A 36 -3.36 -4.93 4.78
N ILE A 37 -2.21 -4.87 4.12
CA ILE A 37 -0.92 -4.70 4.79
C ILE A 37 -0.42 -3.28 4.52
N ALA A 38 -0.24 -2.51 5.58
CA ALA A 38 0.48 -1.25 5.60
C ALA A 38 1.82 -1.43 6.34
N ARG A 39 2.52 -0.34 6.64
CA ARG A 39 3.85 -0.38 7.29
C ARG A 39 3.81 0.41 8.59
N GLU A 40 4.55 -0.03 9.60
CA GLU A 40 4.83 0.81 10.77
C GLU A 40 5.41 2.17 10.33
N LYS A 41 4.99 3.24 11.00
CA LYS A 41 5.26 4.66 10.66
C LYS A 41 4.68 5.19 9.33
N SER A 42 3.88 4.41 8.59
CA SER A 42 3.20 4.98 7.41
C SER A 42 2.13 6.00 7.78
N TYR A 43 1.82 6.90 6.84
CA TYR A 43 0.67 7.79 6.96
C TYR A 43 -0.18 7.72 5.69
N HIS A 44 -1.44 7.32 5.87
CA HIS A 44 -2.41 7.15 4.80
C HIS A 44 -3.69 7.97 5.01
N GLY A 45 -3.78 8.73 6.11
CA GLY A 45 -4.90 9.63 6.40
C GLY A 45 -5.40 9.52 7.84
N SER A 46 -6.58 10.11 8.07
CA SER A 46 -7.14 10.29 9.43
C SER A 46 -8.64 9.99 9.53
N THR A 47 -9.26 9.39 8.51
CA THR A 47 -10.59 8.75 8.66
C THR A 47 -10.43 7.40 9.36
N LEU A 48 -11.51 6.71 9.74
CA LEU A 48 -11.40 5.43 10.45
C LEU A 48 -10.55 4.38 9.69
N ILE A 49 -10.80 4.21 8.39
CA ILE A 49 -10.08 3.23 7.55
C ILE A 49 -8.65 3.73 7.29
N SER A 50 -8.48 4.94 6.78
CA SER A 50 -7.14 5.49 6.49
C SER A 50 -6.25 5.68 7.73
N ALA A 51 -6.81 5.98 8.90
CA ALA A 51 -6.09 5.98 10.17
C ALA A 51 -5.68 4.57 10.58
N SER A 52 -6.52 3.54 10.34
CA SER A 52 -6.13 2.14 10.53
C SER A 52 -4.95 1.77 9.64
N LEU A 53 -4.96 2.18 8.37
CA LEU A 53 -3.84 1.99 7.44
C LEU A 53 -2.57 2.70 7.91
N SER A 54 -2.70 3.86 8.56
CA SER A 54 -1.56 4.63 9.06
C SER A 54 -0.88 3.90 10.23
N GLY A 55 0.44 3.68 10.16
CA GLY A 55 1.24 3.03 11.19
C GLY A 55 1.73 3.96 12.31
N LEU A 56 0.99 5.02 12.65
CA LEU A 56 1.36 6.00 13.66
C LEU A 56 0.49 5.85 14.93
N PRO A 57 1.06 5.48 16.09
CA PRO A 57 0.27 5.22 17.31
C PRO A 57 -0.62 6.39 17.77
N ALA A 58 -0.22 7.64 17.51
CA ALA A 58 -1.00 8.82 17.85
C ALA A 58 -2.34 8.90 17.10
N LEU A 59 -2.46 8.26 15.94
CA LEU A 59 -3.73 8.16 15.19
C LEU A 59 -4.62 7.03 15.71
N HIS A 60 -4.11 6.13 16.55
CA HIS A 60 -4.84 4.98 17.05
C HIS A 60 -5.28 5.12 18.50
N GLN A 61 -4.47 5.83 19.29
CA GLN A 61 -4.68 5.99 20.72
C GLN A 61 -6.07 6.58 21.02
N LYS A 62 -6.88 5.83 21.77
CA LYS A 62 -8.26 6.17 22.17
C LYS A 62 -9.30 6.19 21.04
N PHE A 63 -9.00 5.56 19.90
CA PHE A 63 -9.92 5.45 18.76
C PHE A 63 -10.29 4.00 18.40
N ASP A 64 -9.85 3.01 19.18
CA ASP A 64 -10.05 1.58 18.92
C ASP A 64 -9.55 1.13 17.53
N LEU A 65 -8.41 1.70 17.12
CA LEU A 65 -7.71 1.39 15.87
C LEU A 65 -6.42 0.62 16.13
N PRO A 66 -5.91 -0.12 15.13
CA PRO A 66 -6.43 -0.30 13.77
C PRO A 66 -7.65 -1.24 13.68
N ALA A 67 -8.45 -1.09 12.62
CA ALA A 67 -9.53 -2.02 12.30
C ALA A 67 -8.99 -3.45 12.02
N PRO A 68 -9.73 -4.53 12.34
CA PRO A 68 -9.22 -5.91 12.30
C PRO A 68 -8.70 -6.42 10.96
N PHE A 69 -9.06 -5.78 9.84
CA PHE A 69 -8.60 -6.16 8.51
C PHE A 69 -7.26 -5.51 8.12
N VAL A 70 -6.72 -4.61 8.94
CA VAL A 70 -5.46 -3.93 8.67
C VAL A 70 -4.35 -4.52 9.52
N LEU A 71 -3.25 -4.82 8.84
CA LEU A 71 -2.01 -5.33 9.41
C LEU A 71 -0.89 -4.33 9.12
N HIS A 72 0.13 -4.28 9.97
CA HIS A 72 1.34 -3.50 9.74
C HIS A 72 2.55 -4.41 9.68
N THR A 73 3.29 -4.36 8.56
CA THR A 73 4.64 -4.93 8.47
C THR A 73 5.69 -3.90 8.90
N ASN A 74 6.96 -4.31 8.93
CA ASN A 74 8.06 -3.49 9.42
C ASN A 74 8.24 -2.17 8.65
N CYS A 75 8.73 -1.16 9.38
CA CYS A 75 9.13 0.11 8.80
C CYS A 75 10.48 -0.02 8.05
N PRO A 76 10.57 0.43 6.78
CA PRO A 76 11.80 0.38 5.99
C PRO A 76 12.77 1.53 6.32
N HIS A 77 13.05 1.74 7.62
CA HIS A 77 13.98 2.77 8.08
C HIS A 77 15.34 2.15 8.42
N TYR A 78 16.20 2.01 7.41
CA TYR A 78 17.52 1.37 7.54
C TYR A 78 18.35 1.94 8.70
N TRP A 79 18.52 3.27 8.75
CA TRP A 79 19.26 3.94 9.83
C TRP A 79 18.82 3.53 11.24
N ARG A 80 17.53 3.22 11.44
CA ARG A 80 16.98 2.89 12.76
C ARG A 80 16.92 1.39 13.05
N PHE A 81 16.73 0.55 12.02
CA PHE A 81 16.32 -0.84 12.19
C PHE A 81 17.25 -1.87 11.53
N HIS A 82 18.37 -1.44 10.95
CA HIS A 82 19.41 -2.36 10.49
C HIS A 82 20.09 -3.07 11.67
N LEU A 83 20.55 -4.29 11.43
CA LEU A 83 21.39 -5.04 12.36
C LEU A 83 22.87 -4.66 12.18
N PRO A 84 23.73 -4.82 13.20
CA PRO A 84 25.16 -4.56 13.05
C PRO A 84 25.77 -5.37 11.89
N GLY A 85 26.36 -4.67 10.92
CA GLY A 85 26.98 -5.27 9.73
C GLY A 85 26.02 -5.63 8.60
N GLU A 86 24.72 -5.35 8.73
CA GLU A 86 23.72 -5.56 7.68
C GLU A 86 23.85 -4.47 6.60
N THR A 87 23.85 -4.85 5.33
CA THR A 87 23.78 -3.91 4.20
C THR A 87 22.35 -3.43 3.95
N GLU A 88 22.14 -2.40 3.11
CA GLU A 88 20.78 -1.98 2.76
C GLU A 88 20.01 -3.07 2.01
N GLU A 89 20.70 -3.82 1.15
CA GLU A 89 20.13 -4.93 0.37
C GLU A 89 19.76 -6.12 1.27
N ASP A 90 20.61 -6.48 2.24
CA ASP A 90 20.31 -7.51 3.23
C ASP A 90 19.12 -7.10 4.10
N PHE A 91 19.08 -5.81 4.49
CA PHE A 91 17.96 -5.25 5.24
C PHE A 91 16.66 -5.35 4.44
N SER A 92 16.66 -4.95 3.16
CA SER A 92 15.51 -5.11 2.27
C SER A 92 15.05 -6.55 2.13
N THR A 93 15.99 -7.48 1.95
CA THR A 93 15.71 -8.92 1.86
C THR A 93 15.05 -9.42 3.14
N ARG A 94 15.54 -9.00 4.32
CA ARG A 94 14.93 -9.35 5.60
C ARG A 94 13.51 -8.80 5.72
N LEU A 95 13.26 -7.57 5.29
CA LEU A 95 11.91 -6.99 5.33
C LEU A 95 10.95 -7.72 4.38
N ALA A 96 11.42 -8.14 3.21
CA ALA A 96 10.64 -8.93 2.27
C ALA A 96 10.29 -10.32 2.84
N ASN A 97 11.26 -11.00 3.47
CA ASN A 97 11.01 -12.27 4.18
C ASN A 97 10.01 -12.10 5.32
N ASN A 98 10.10 -11.00 6.09
CA ASN A 98 9.14 -10.70 7.15
C ASN A 98 7.73 -10.48 6.60
N LEU A 99 7.60 -9.80 5.45
CA LEU A 99 6.33 -9.63 4.76
C LEU A 99 5.78 -10.98 4.27
N GLU A 100 6.59 -11.81 3.63
CA GLU A 100 6.18 -13.15 3.16
C GLU A 100 5.71 -14.03 4.34
N ASN A 101 6.43 -14.02 5.46
CA ASN A 101 6.03 -14.72 6.68
C ASN A 101 4.70 -14.21 7.25
N LEU A 102 4.45 -12.89 7.22
CA LEU A 102 3.17 -12.31 7.63
C LEU A 102 2.04 -12.75 6.69
N ILE A 103 2.28 -12.77 5.38
CA ILE A 103 1.30 -13.22 4.39
C ILE A 103 0.94 -14.69 4.62
N LEU A 104 1.94 -15.56 4.82
CA LEU A 104 1.74 -16.98 5.08
C LEU A 104 0.98 -17.22 6.39
N LYS A 105 1.31 -16.47 7.45
CA LYS A 105 0.65 -16.56 8.75
C LYS A 105 -0.84 -16.23 8.68
N GLU A 106 -1.19 -15.20 7.91
CA GLU A 106 -2.56 -14.68 7.83
C GLU A 106 -3.43 -15.40 6.79
N GLY A 107 -2.81 -16.20 5.92
CA GLY A 107 -3.42 -16.83 4.75
C GLY A 107 -3.37 -15.90 3.54
N PRO A 108 -2.61 -16.21 2.48
CA PRO A 108 -2.50 -15.36 1.28
C PRO A 108 -3.86 -15.11 0.62
N GLU A 109 -4.79 -16.05 0.71
CA GLU A 109 -6.17 -15.93 0.23
C GLU A 109 -7.00 -14.89 0.99
N THR A 110 -6.52 -14.39 2.13
CA THR A 110 -7.21 -13.38 2.93
C THR A 110 -6.70 -11.97 2.69
N ILE A 111 -5.51 -11.79 2.09
CA ILE A 111 -4.87 -10.48 1.91
C ILE A 111 -5.14 -9.93 0.52
N ALA A 112 -5.76 -8.75 0.47
CA ALA A 112 -6.21 -8.11 -0.76
C ALA A 112 -5.18 -7.17 -1.37
N ALA A 113 -4.50 -6.38 -0.53
CA ALA A 113 -3.59 -5.35 -0.99
C ALA A 113 -2.50 -5.01 0.03
N PHE A 114 -1.39 -4.52 -0.51
CA PHE A 114 -0.31 -3.86 0.21
C PHE A 114 -0.30 -2.38 -0.19
N ILE A 115 -0.25 -1.47 0.77
CA ILE A 115 -0.21 -0.02 0.53
C ILE A 115 1.09 0.60 1.02
N ALA A 116 1.70 1.43 0.15
CA ALA A 116 2.97 2.08 0.46
C ALA A 116 3.14 3.45 -0.20
N GLU A 117 3.54 4.43 0.60
CA GLU A 117 4.24 5.63 0.15
C GLU A 117 5.64 5.27 -0.39
N PRO A 118 6.06 5.78 -1.57
CA PRO A 118 7.43 5.60 -2.07
C PRO A 118 8.50 6.19 -1.15
N VAL A 119 8.19 7.31 -0.50
CA VAL A 119 8.98 7.91 0.58
C VAL A 119 7.99 8.23 1.69
N MET A 120 8.19 7.69 2.90
CA MET A 120 7.27 7.96 4.00
C MET A 120 7.40 9.43 4.43
N GLY A 121 6.31 10.19 4.32
CA GLY A 121 6.31 11.62 4.64
C GLY A 121 6.20 11.85 6.14
N ALA A 122 4.97 11.83 6.66
CA ALA A 122 4.68 12.13 8.07
C ALA A 122 5.31 11.13 9.06
N GLY A 123 5.71 9.94 8.59
CA GLY A 123 6.50 8.97 9.35
C GLY A 123 7.92 9.42 9.71
N GLY A 124 8.41 10.50 9.09
CA GLY A 124 9.70 11.11 9.38
C GLY A 124 10.64 11.21 8.18
N VAL A 125 10.13 11.44 6.97
CA VAL A 125 10.91 11.56 5.72
C VAL A 125 11.86 10.36 5.54
N ILE A 126 11.28 9.17 5.48
CA ILE A 126 12.02 7.91 5.45
C ILE A 126 12.12 7.43 4.01
N LEU A 127 13.35 7.41 3.49
CA LEU A 127 13.64 6.82 2.19
C LEU A 127 13.68 5.29 2.29
N PRO A 128 13.19 4.57 1.27
CA PRO A 128 13.32 3.13 1.22
C PRO A 128 14.81 2.76 1.05
N PRO A 129 15.26 1.66 1.66
CA PRO A 129 16.58 1.11 1.42
C PRO A 129 16.72 0.62 -0.02
N ALA A 130 17.96 0.44 -0.47
CA ALA A 130 18.28 -0.20 -1.75
C ALA A 130 17.48 -1.50 -1.95
N THR A 131 17.03 -1.75 -3.19
CA THR A 131 16.22 -2.92 -3.62
C THR A 131 14.87 -3.15 -2.95
N TYR A 132 14.48 -2.40 -1.92
CA TYR A 132 13.28 -2.63 -1.12
C TYR A 132 12.01 -2.85 -1.96
N PHE A 133 11.68 -1.93 -2.85
CA PHE A 133 10.44 -2.05 -3.62
C PHE A 133 10.46 -3.16 -4.66
N ASP A 134 11.63 -3.55 -5.17
CA ASP A 134 11.73 -4.70 -6.07
C ASP A 134 11.39 -6.00 -5.31
N GLU A 135 12.01 -6.18 -4.14
CA GLU A 135 11.78 -7.33 -3.27
C GLU A 135 10.31 -7.42 -2.79
N ILE A 136 9.75 -6.31 -2.31
CA ILE A 136 8.36 -6.28 -1.82
C ILE A 136 7.37 -6.56 -2.96
N GLN A 137 7.59 -6.01 -4.16
CA GLN A 137 6.71 -6.25 -5.30
C GLN A 137 6.73 -7.71 -5.74
N ASP A 138 7.91 -8.34 -5.71
CA ASP A 138 8.04 -9.74 -6.07
C ASP A 138 7.35 -10.65 -5.04
N VAL A 139 7.38 -10.31 -3.74
CA VAL A 139 6.60 -10.99 -2.69
C VAL A 139 5.09 -10.85 -2.93
N VAL A 140 4.55 -9.64 -3.05
CA VAL A 140 3.08 -9.46 -3.13
C VAL A 140 2.51 -10.00 -4.45
N LYS A 141 3.31 -10.03 -5.52
CA LYS A 141 2.88 -10.53 -6.83
C LYS A 141 2.64 -12.04 -6.81
N LYS A 142 3.41 -12.82 -6.02
CA LYS A 142 3.25 -14.28 -5.90
C LYS A 142 1.82 -14.67 -5.50
N ASP A 143 1.21 -13.90 -4.62
CA ASP A 143 -0.08 -14.21 -3.98
C ASP A 143 -1.26 -13.36 -4.48
N ASP A 144 -1.15 -12.73 -5.66
CA ASP A 144 -2.21 -11.87 -6.22
C ASP A 144 -2.63 -10.74 -5.24
N ILE A 145 -1.68 -10.19 -4.51
CA ILE A 145 -1.90 -9.05 -3.61
C ILE A 145 -1.68 -7.77 -4.42
N LEU A 146 -2.68 -6.89 -4.44
CA LEU A 146 -2.58 -5.62 -5.16
C LEU A 146 -1.57 -4.69 -4.48
N PHE A 147 -0.69 -4.06 -5.26
CA PHE A 147 0.23 -3.05 -4.74
C PHE A 147 -0.36 -1.66 -4.98
N ILE A 148 -0.63 -0.90 -3.92
CA ILE A 148 -1.15 0.47 -3.96
C ILE A 148 -0.02 1.43 -3.61
N VAL A 149 0.30 2.34 -4.53
CA VAL A 149 1.33 3.36 -4.31
C VAL A 149 0.69 4.66 -3.82
N ASP A 150 0.90 5.05 -2.56
CA ASP A 150 0.38 6.30 -1.99
C ASP A 150 1.29 7.48 -2.38
N GLU A 151 0.85 8.28 -3.35
CA GLU A 151 1.56 9.43 -3.92
C GLU A 151 0.96 10.77 -3.45
N VAL A 152 0.23 10.79 -2.33
CA VAL A 152 -0.35 12.05 -1.80
C VAL A 152 0.74 13.11 -1.59
N ILE A 153 1.93 12.71 -1.14
CA ILE A 153 3.11 13.59 -1.01
C ILE A 153 4.07 13.45 -2.19
N GLY A 154 4.30 12.22 -2.67
CA GLY A 154 5.32 11.89 -3.68
C GLY A 154 4.95 12.27 -5.12
N GLY A 155 3.67 12.59 -5.37
CA GLY A 155 3.22 13.02 -6.68
C GLY A 155 3.66 14.43 -7.07
N PHE A 156 3.65 14.68 -8.39
CA PHE A 156 3.85 15.99 -9.02
C PHE A 156 5.18 16.67 -8.70
N GLY A 157 6.30 15.93 -8.81
CA GLY A 157 7.63 16.53 -8.86
C GLY A 157 8.40 16.56 -7.54
N ARG A 158 7.73 16.35 -6.39
CA ARG A 158 8.38 16.38 -5.06
C ARG A 158 9.65 15.51 -4.96
N PRO A 159 9.69 14.26 -5.44
CA PRO A 159 10.87 13.41 -5.35
C PRO A 159 11.96 13.70 -6.40
N GLY A 160 11.77 14.72 -7.24
CA GLY A 160 12.62 15.03 -8.41
C GLY A 160 12.19 14.31 -9.69
N THR A 161 11.06 13.60 -9.65
CA THR A 161 10.41 12.89 -10.77
C THR A 161 8.91 13.15 -10.69
N MET A 162 8.15 12.85 -11.75
CA MET A 162 6.71 13.13 -11.78
C MET A 162 5.97 12.41 -10.63
N PHE A 163 6.29 11.15 -10.37
CA PHE A 163 5.78 10.38 -9.23
C PHE A 163 6.93 9.66 -8.51
N GLY A 164 6.78 9.36 -7.22
CA GLY A 164 7.76 8.58 -6.47
C GLY A 164 7.95 7.17 -7.05
N CYS A 165 6.92 6.60 -7.65
CA CYS A 165 6.96 5.31 -8.32
C CYS A 165 7.93 5.30 -9.53
N ASP A 166 8.07 6.44 -10.23
CA ASP A 166 9.01 6.60 -11.34
C ASP A 166 10.46 6.55 -10.81
N LYS A 167 10.72 7.18 -9.67
CA LYS A 167 12.04 7.21 -9.02
C LYS A 167 12.52 5.83 -8.60
N TYR A 168 11.64 5.05 -7.99
CA TYR A 168 11.96 3.71 -7.47
C TYR A 168 11.48 2.59 -8.39
N LYS A 169 11.22 2.90 -9.67
CA LYS A 169 10.89 1.94 -10.75
C LYS A 169 9.85 0.88 -10.36
N HIS A 170 8.76 1.29 -9.72
CA HIS A 170 7.71 0.34 -9.35
C HIS A 170 7.14 -0.34 -10.62
N LYS A 171 7.09 -1.68 -10.59
CA LYS A 171 6.55 -2.55 -11.64
C LYS A 171 5.01 -2.45 -11.75
N THR A 172 4.32 -2.07 -10.67
CA THR A 172 2.84 -2.03 -10.59
C THR A 172 2.22 -0.66 -10.84
N ARG A 173 1.09 -0.64 -11.57
CA ARG A 173 0.21 0.52 -11.80
C ARG A 173 -1.16 0.26 -11.17
N PRO A 174 -1.41 0.74 -9.94
CA PRO A 174 -1.94 2.10 -9.80
C PRO A 174 -1.18 3.00 -8.82
N CYS A 175 -1.05 4.27 -9.19
CA CYS A 175 -0.47 5.34 -8.38
C CYS A 175 -1.60 6.17 -7.76
N VAL A 176 -1.53 6.56 -6.50
CA VAL A 176 -2.58 7.34 -5.83
C VAL A 176 -2.07 8.77 -5.63
N PRO A 177 -2.21 9.69 -6.60
CA PRO A 177 -2.13 11.11 -6.29
C PRO A 177 -3.24 11.47 -5.30
N CYS A 178 -3.45 12.75 -4.96
CA CYS A 178 -4.70 13.22 -4.31
C CYS A 178 -6.00 12.91 -5.13
N LYS A 179 -5.93 12.01 -6.11
CA LYS A 179 -6.99 11.37 -6.90
C LYS A 179 -6.76 9.85 -6.85
N VAL A 180 -7.82 9.08 -6.78
CA VAL A 180 -7.75 7.61 -6.85
C VAL A 180 -7.48 7.22 -8.31
N LEU A 181 -6.28 6.79 -8.66
CA LEU A 181 -6.08 6.03 -9.90
C LEU A 181 -6.35 4.56 -9.61
N VAL A 182 -7.07 3.94 -10.53
CA VAL A 182 -7.50 2.55 -10.44
C VAL A 182 -6.65 1.77 -11.44
N SER A 183 -6.19 0.57 -11.07
CA SER A 183 -5.43 -0.24 -12.03
C SER A 183 -6.33 -0.57 -13.23
N PRO A 184 -5.77 -0.72 -14.45
CA PRO A 184 -6.57 -1.08 -15.62
C PRO A 184 -7.39 -2.36 -15.41
N GLU A 185 -6.82 -3.34 -14.70
CA GLU A 185 -7.47 -4.60 -14.37
C GLU A 185 -8.67 -4.41 -13.43
N VAL A 186 -8.50 -3.60 -12.38
CA VAL A 186 -9.61 -3.26 -11.46
C VAL A 186 -10.69 -2.49 -12.20
N SER A 187 -10.30 -1.51 -13.01
CA SER A 187 -11.25 -0.73 -13.80
C SER A 187 -12.00 -1.58 -14.84
N ALA A 188 -11.35 -2.58 -15.45
CA ALA A 188 -11.97 -3.45 -16.46
C ALA A 188 -13.03 -4.34 -15.82
N VAL A 189 -12.72 -4.96 -14.68
CA VAL A 189 -13.68 -5.81 -13.94
C VAL A 189 -14.87 -4.98 -13.46
N ILE A 190 -14.63 -3.80 -12.88
CA ILE A 190 -15.72 -2.92 -12.43
C ILE A 190 -16.59 -2.49 -13.63
N HIS A 191 -16.00 -2.20 -14.78
CA HIS A 191 -16.78 -1.80 -15.94
C HIS A 191 -17.64 -2.93 -16.49
N ALA A 192 -17.08 -4.14 -16.62
CA ALA A 192 -17.79 -5.30 -17.14
C ALA A 192 -19.03 -5.66 -16.33
N LEU A 193 -19.00 -5.45 -15.01
CA LEU A 193 -20.16 -5.66 -14.14
C LEU A 193 -21.27 -4.61 -14.26
N ASN A 194 -20.97 -3.44 -14.83
CA ASN A 194 -21.90 -2.29 -14.88
C ASN A 194 -22.40 -1.97 -16.30
N THR A 195 -22.00 -2.75 -17.31
CA THR A 195 -22.60 -2.71 -18.65
C THR A 195 -23.75 -3.73 -18.71
N PRO A 196 -25.01 -3.29 -18.86
CA PRO A 196 -26.10 -4.20 -19.18
C PRO A 196 -25.85 -4.84 -20.55
N GLU A 197 -26.22 -6.11 -20.70
CA GLU A 197 -26.31 -6.80 -22.01
C GLU A 197 -27.30 -6.09 -22.95
#